data_AF-A0A090VUK8-F1
#
_entry.id   AF-A0A090VUK8-F1
#
_cell.length_a   1.000
_cell.length_b   1.000
_cell.length_c   1.000
_cell.angle_alpha   90.00
_cell.angle_beta   90.00
_cell.angle_gamma   90.00
#
_symmetry.space_group_name_H-M   'P 1'
#
loop_
_entity.id
_entity.type
_entity.pdbx_description
1 polymer ?
#
loop_
_entity_poly.entity_id
_entity_poly.type
_entity_poly.pdbx_seq_one_letter_code
_entity_poly.pdbx_strand_id
1 'polypeptide(L)'
;MVGATKQFIRRPFVWKSVRLGIIGAILAMAGMAIVLYYINKTFPELELLANPILMVLLFVLIFTLGIVITWISTHFATQRFLNLKTDELYY
;
A
#
# COMPACT_ATOMS: atom_id res chain seq x y z
N MET A 1 6.99 -1.74 32.51
CA MET A 1 6.44 -1.02 31.33
C MET A 1 5.52 0.07 31.85
N VAL A 2 5.85 1.33 31.58
CA VAL A 2 5.21 2.51 32.18
C VAL A 2 3.90 2.80 31.43
N GLY A 3 2.75 2.28 31.91
CA GLY A 3 1.38 2.73 31.58
C GLY A 3 0.92 2.92 30.11
N ALA A 4 1.72 2.61 29.10
CA ALA A 4 1.41 2.92 27.71
C ALA A 4 0.33 2.01 27.14
N THR A 5 -0.72 2.60 26.55
CA THR A 5 -1.80 1.87 25.90
C THR A 5 -1.32 1.19 24.62
N LYS A 6 -1.93 0.04 24.24
CA LYS A 6 -1.63 -0.70 23.00
C LYS A 6 -1.66 0.20 21.74
N GLN A 7 -2.50 1.25 21.76
CA GLN A 7 -2.60 2.22 20.66
C GLN A 7 -1.38 3.12 20.53
N PHE A 8 -0.72 3.49 21.64
CA PHE A 8 0.49 4.31 21.64
C PHE A 8 1.66 3.59 20.95
N ILE A 9 1.79 2.27 21.17
CA ILE A 9 2.84 1.44 20.57
C ILE A 9 2.56 1.19 19.08
N ARG A 10 1.30 1.02 18.69
CA ARG A 10 0.92 0.68 17.32
C ARG A 10 1.03 1.84 16.32
N ARG A 11 0.67 3.06 16.75
CA ARG A 11 0.64 4.26 15.89
C ARG A 11 1.94 4.50 15.11
N PRO A 12 3.14 4.55 15.72
CA PRO A 12 4.38 4.81 14.98
C PRO A 12 4.70 3.73 13.93
N PHE A 13 4.38 2.47 14.24
CA PHE A 13 4.59 1.34 13.32
C PHE A 13 3.70 1.45 12.08
N VAL A 14 2.40 1.73 12.26
CA VAL A 14 1.46 1.91 11.14
C VAL A 14 1.88 3.08 10.24
N TRP A 15 2.28 4.20 10.83
CA TRP A 15 2.75 5.36 10.07
C TRP A 15 4.02 5.08 9.26
N LYS A 16 4.96 4.30 9.81
CA LYS A 16 6.17 3.89 9.08
C LYS A 16 5.83 3.04 7.86
N SER A 17 4.92 2.07 8.02
CA SER A 17 4.51 1.22 6.89
C SER A 17 3.73 1.98 5.83
N VAL A 18 2.84 2.90 6.22
CA VAL A 18 2.11 3.73 5.23
C VAL A 18 3.08 4.57 4.38
N ARG A 19 4.14 5.14 4.96
CA ARG A 19 5.18 5.85 4.18
C ARG A 19 5.87 4.95 3.16
N LEU A 20 6.21 3.72 3.55
CA LEU A 20 6.76 2.73 2.62
C LEU A 20 5.74 2.32 1.55
N GLY A 21 4.47 2.17 1.92
CA GLY A 21 3.36 1.91 0.99
C GLY A 21 3.18 3.01 -0.05
N ILE A 22 3.32 4.28 0.33
CA ILE A 22 3.27 5.41 -0.60
C ILE A 22 4.42 5.33 -1.61
N ILE A 23 5.64 5.03 -1.15
CA ILE A 23 6.80 4.86 -2.04
C ILE A 23 6.58 3.69 -3.01
N GLY A 24 6.08 2.56 -2.51
CA GLY A 24 5.73 1.40 -3.34
C GLY A 24 4.63 1.70 -4.36
N ALA A 25 3.61 2.47 -3.96
CA ALA A 25 2.54 2.89 -4.86
C ALA A 25 3.06 3.81 -5.97
N ILE A 26 3.96 4.74 -5.67
CA ILE A 26 4.62 5.59 -6.68
C ILE A 26 5.44 4.74 -7.65
N LEU A 27 6.20 3.77 -7.14
CA LEU A 27 6.97 2.83 -7.98
C LEU A 27 6.05 2.03 -8.91
N ALA A 28 4.93 1.51 -8.38
CA ALA A 28 3.95 0.77 -9.15
C ALA A 28 3.29 1.63 -10.24
N MET A 29 2.95 2.89 -9.92
CA MET A 29 2.43 3.84 -10.90
C MET A 29 3.45 4.12 -12.01
N ALA A 30 4.73 4.30 -11.67
CA ALA A 30 5.78 4.50 -12.67
C ALA A 30 5.93 3.27 -13.60
N GLY A 31 5.94 2.06 -13.02
CA GLY A 31 5.97 0.82 -13.79
C GLY A 31 4.75 0.67 -14.70
N MET A 32 3.55 0.97 -14.20
CA MET A 32 2.32 0.92 -14.97
C MET A 32 2.33 1.92 -16.14
N ALA A 33 2.82 3.15 -15.92
CA ALA A 33 2.94 4.16 -16.97
C ALA A 33 3.89 3.70 -18.09
N ILE A 34 5.03 3.09 -17.73
CA ILE A 34 5.98 2.54 -18.70
C ILE A 34 5.31 1.44 -19.54
N VAL A 35 4.66 0.48 -18.89
CA VAL A 35 3.98 -0.63 -19.57
C VAL A 35 2.91 -0.11 -20.53
N LEU A 36 2.06 0.81 -20.07
CA LEU A 36 1.00 1.41 -20.89
C LEU A 36 1.57 2.15 -22.11
N TYR A 37 2.67 2.89 -21.94
CA TYR A 37 3.34 3.58 -23.04
C TYR A 37 3.83 2.60 -24.12
N TYR A 38 4.48 1.50 -23.72
CA TYR A 38 4.98 0.50 -24.66
C TYR A 38 3.85 -0.27 -25.35
N ILE A 39 2.77 -0.60 -24.63
CA ILE A 39 1.61 -1.27 -25.23
C ILE A 39 0.93 -0.34 -26.23
N ASN A 40 0.69 0.92 -25.88
CA ASN A 40 0.05 1.89 -26.79
C ASN A 40 0.91 2.13 -28.04
N LYS A 41 2.24 2.07 -27.93
CA LYS A 41 3.15 2.17 -29.07
C LYS A 41 3.11 0.92 -29.97
N THR A 42 3.02 -0.26 -29.37
CA THR A 42 3.04 -1.54 -30.10
C THR A 42 1.70 -1.83 -30.77
N PHE A 43 0.60 -1.49 -30.11
CA PHE A 43 -0.76 -1.75 -30.56
C PHE A 43 -1.59 -0.45 -30.51
N PRO A 44 -1.37 0.49 -31.45
CA PRO A 44 -2.08 1.77 -31.47
C PRO A 44 -3.59 1.59 -31.71
N GLU A 45 -4.01 0.48 -32.32
CA GLU A 45 -5.41 0.09 -32.55
C GLU A 45 -6.22 -0.08 -31.26
N LEU A 46 -5.56 -0.32 -30.12
CA LEU A 46 -6.22 -0.47 -28.83
C LEU A 46 -6.66 0.86 -28.21
N GLU A 47 -6.13 1.99 -28.71
CA GLU A 47 -6.47 3.33 -28.26
C GLU A 47 -6.46 3.51 -26.72
N LEU A 48 -5.56 2.80 -26.03
CA LEU A 48 -5.56 2.73 -24.57
C LEU A 48 -5.44 4.13 -23.93
N LEU A 49 -4.65 5.01 -24.54
CA LEU A 49 -4.44 6.38 -24.07
C LEU A 49 -5.49 7.39 -24.58
N ALA A 50 -6.49 6.97 -25.34
CA ALA A 50 -7.48 7.87 -25.94
C ALA A 50 -8.44 8.48 -24.91
N ASN A 51 -8.70 7.78 -23.80
CA ASN A 51 -9.60 8.26 -22.75
C ASN A 51 -8.81 8.70 -21.50
N PRO A 52 -8.51 10.01 -21.34
CA PRO A 52 -7.75 10.50 -20.19
C PRO A 52 -8.49 10.32 -18.86
N ILE A 53 -9.83 10.29 -18.87
CA ILE A 53 -10.64 10.11 -17.65
C ILE A 53 -10.43 8.70 -17.09
N LEU A 54 -10.48 7.67 -17.96
CA LEU A 54 -10.23 6.29 -17.53
C LEU A 54 -8.80 6.10 -17.02
N MET A 55 -7.82 6.76 -17.65
CA MET A 55 -6.43 6.69 -17.20
C MET A 55 -6.23 7.33 -15.83
N VAL A 56 -6.74 8.55 -15.62
CA VAL A 56 -6.67 9.19 -14.30
C VAL A 56 -7.37 8.34 -13.25
N LEU A 57 -8.55 7.80 -13.55
CA LEU A 57 -9.28 6.94 -12.62
C LEU A 57 -8.48 5.68 -12.25
N LEU A 58 -7.84 5.04 -13.24
CA LEU A 58 -7.00 3.85 -13.03
C LEU A 58 -5.82 4.15 -12.09
N PHE A 59 -5.06 5.22 -12.35
CA PHE A 59 -3.92 5.59 -11.51
C PHE A 59 -4.34 5.98 -10.09
N VAL A 60 -5.44 6.71 -9.95
CA VAL A 60 -6.01 7.04 -8.63
C VAL A 60 -6.42 5.77 -7.88
N LEU A 61 -7.12 4.84 -8.55
CA LEU A 61 -7.51 3.56 -7.95
C LEU A 61 -6.30 2.77 -7.47
N ILE A 62 -5.28 2.61 -8.31
CA ILE A 62 -4.05 1.90 -7.96
C ILE A 62 -3.37 2.54 -6.75
N PHE A 63 -3.24 3.87 -6.75
CA PHE A 63 -2.62 4.60 -5.66
C PHE A 63 -3.38 4.46 -4.34
N THR A 64 -4.70 4.70 -4.37
CA THR A 64 -5.56 4.60 -3.18
C THR A 64 -5.58 3.17 -2.65
N LEU A 65 -5.73 2.17 -3.52
CA LEU A 65 -5.69 0.76 -3.11
C LEU A 65 -4.33 0.39 -2.50
N GLY A 66 -3.21 0.84 -3.08
CA GLY A 66 -1.89 0.60 -2.51
C GLY A 66 -1.74 1.11 -1.08
N ILE A 67 -2.23 2.31 -0.79
CA ILE A 67 -2.24 2.89 0.55
C ILE A 67 -3.19 2.13 1.48
N VAL A 68 -4.42 1.86 1.04
CA VAL A 68 -5.44 1.17 1.83
C VAL A 68 -5.00 -0.24 2.20
N ILE A 69 -4.47 -1.01 1.25
CA ILE A 69 -3.94 -2.36 1.48
C ILE A 69 -2.79 -2.32 2.48
N THR A 70 -1.85 -1.38 2.33
CA THR A 70 -0.70 -1.25 3.26
C THR A 70 -1.16 -0.90 4.67
N TRP A 71 -2.11 0.03 4.80
CA TRP A 71 -2.65 0.47 6.08
C TRP A 71 -3.40 -0.67 6.78
N ILE A 72 -4.31 -1.35 6.07
CA ILE A 72 -5.07 -2.49 6.58
C ILE A 72 -4.13 -3.61 7.01
N SER A 73 -3.23 -4.05 6.12
CA SER A 73 -2.28 -5.13 6.40
C SER A 73 -1.43 -4.84 7.63
N THR A 74 -0.89 -3.62 7.73
CA THR A 74 -0.06 -3.24 8.89
C THR A 74 -0.89 -3.16 10.17
N HIS A 75 -2.12 -2.65 10.10
CA HIS A 75 -3.02 -2.59 11.25
C HIS A 75 -3.31 -3.99 11.81
N PHE A 76 -3.65 -4.95 10.94
CA PHE A 76 -3.89 -6.33 11.34
C PHE A 76 -2.62 -7.02 11.86
N ALA A 77 -1.49 -6.86 11.18
CA ALA A 77 -0.21 -7.47 11.58
C ALA A 77 0.25 -6.97 12.96
N THR A 78 0.20 -5.66 13.18
CA THR A 78 0.61 -5.05 14.46
C THR A 78 -0.38 -5.36 15.59
N GLN A 79 -1.68 -5.43 15.30
CA GLN A 79 -2.68 -5.83 16.28
C GLN A 79 -2.49 -7.29 16.71
N ARG A 80 -2.20 -8.20 15.77
CA ARG A 80 -1.86 -9.60 16.07
C ARG A 80 -0.58 -9.70 16.90
N PHE A 81 0.46 -8.97 16.54
CA PHE A 81 1.74 -8.94 17.28
C PHE A 81 1.56 -8.46 18.73
N LEU A 82 0.76 -7.41 18.95
CA LEU A 82 0.47 -6.88 20.29
C LEU A 82 -0.53 -7.72 21.09
N ASN A 83 -1.20 -8.69 20.46
CA ASN A 83 -2.10 -9.65 21.12
C ASN A 83 -1.45 -11.01 21.36
N LEU A 84 -0.24 -11.24 20.85
CA LEU A 84 0.57 -12.40 21.24
C LEU A 84 0.98 -12.22 22.70
N LYS A 85 0.37 -13.04 23.57
CA LYS A 85 0.77 -13.19 24.97
C LYS A 85 2.08 -13.96 25.01
N THR A 86 2.99 -13.47 25.83
CA THR A 86 4.31 -14.00 26.15
C THR A 86 4.23 -15.28 27.01
N ASP A 87 3.33 -16.22 26.70
CA ASP A 87 3.10 -17.42 27.53
C ASP A 87 3.90 -18.66 27.06
N GLU A 88 4.93 -18.48 26.24
CA GLU A 88 5.86 -19.57 25.84
C GLU A 88 7.34 -19.25 26.11
N LEU A 89 7.66 -18.27 26.96
CA LEU A 89 9.06 -17.99 27.31
C LEU A 89 9.52 -18.66 28.63
N TYR A 90 8.69 -19.52 29.22
CA TYR A 90 9.04 -20.29 30.42
C TYR A 90 8.41 -21.68 30.38
N TYR A 91 8.83 -22.51 29.42
CA TYR A 91 8.87 -23.96 29.57
C TYR A 91 10.07 -24.52 28.81
#